data_AF-A0A932NNY2-F1
#
_entry.id   AF-A0A932NNY2-F1
#
_cell.length_a   1.000
_cell.length_b   1.000
_cell.length_c   1.000
_cell.angle_alpha   90.00
_cell.angle_beta   90.00
_cell.angle_gamma   90.00
#
_symmetry.space_group_name_H-M   'P 1'
#
loop_
_entity.id
_entity.type
_entity.pdbx_description
1 polymer ?
#
loop_
_entity_poly.entity_id
_entity_poly.type
_entity_poly.pdbx_seq_one_letter_code
_entity_poly.pdbx_strand_id
1 'polypeptide(L)'
;MRNETLPKWILRIAVAGEFVGHGAFAVQGKKQWVGWIQQFTGADAALATQLLWLVGVADIAFAILVLLRPVRLVVLWMAVWGFWTALVRPLVGEPVWDFVERWANWGAPLALLLLLGRPRNWKEWLT
;
A
#
# COMPACT_ATOMS: atom_id res chain seq x y z
N MET A 1 -22.99 8.23 20.94
CA MET A 1 -22.42 8.26 19.59
C MET A 1 -21.08 7.55 19.63
N ARG A 2 -20.88 6.46 18.87
CA ARG A 2 -19.57 5.81 18.80
C ARG A 2 -18.56 6.83 18.26
N ASN A 3 -17.44 7.02 18.94
CA ASN A 3 -16.41 7.95 18.50
C ASN A 3 -15.68 7.37 17.28
N GLU A 4 -16.33 7.36 16.11
CA GLU A 4 -15.78 6.83 14.86
C GLU A 4 -14.49 7.54 14.44
N THR A 5 -14.19 8.71 15.01
CA THR A 5 -12.98 9.48 14.70
C THR A 5 -11.72 8.80 15.20
N LEU A 6 -11.75 8.17 16.38
CA LEU A 6 -10.57 7.55 16.98
C LEU A 6 -10.10 6.32 16.19
N PRO A 7 -10.95 5.31 15.88
CA PRO A 7 -10.55 4.19 15.03
C PRO A 7 -10.09 4.63 13.63
N LYS A 8 -10.75 5.64 13.04
CA LYS A 8 -10.33 6.21 11.74
C LYS A 8 -8.90 6.75 11.82
N TRP A 9 -8.56 7.54 12.84
CA TRP A 9 -7.21 8.09 12.99
C TRP A 9 -6.15 7.01 13.28
N ILE A 10 -6.46 6.03 14.13
CA ILE A 10 -5.59 4.88 14.38
C ILE A 10 -5.25 4.18 13.06
N LEU A 11 -6.25 3.89 12.25
CA LEU A 11 -6.04 3.24 10.96
C LEU A 11 -5.30 4.14 9.97
N ARG A 12 -5.56 5.45 9.92
CA ARG A 12 -4.79 6.38 9.08
C ARG A 12 -3.31 6.37 9.41
N ILE A 13 -2.96 6.37 10.71
CA ILE A 13 -1.58 6.30 11.17
C ILE A 13 -0.95 4.94 10.85
N ALA A 14 -1.67 3.84 11.11
CA ALA A 14 -1.18 2.49 10.82
C ALA A 14 -0.89 2.29 9.32
N VAL A 15 -1.86 2.66 8.46
CA VAL A 15 -1.73 2.62 7.00
C VAL A 15 -0.59 3.50 6.52
N ALA A 16 -0.46 4.71 7.05
CA ALA A 16 0.63 5.59 6.67
C ALA A 16 2.00 5.05 7.10
N GLY A 17 2.12 4.50 8.31
CA GLY A 17 3.37 3.93 8.81
C GLY A 17 3.85 2.75 7.95
N GLU A 18 2.94 1.88 7.55
CA GLU A 18 3.23 0.77 6.63
C GLU A 18 3.74 1.28 5.28
N PHE A 19 3.01 2.20 4.65
CA PHE A 19 3.36 2.72 3.32
C PHE A 19 4.62 3.60 3.32
N VAL A 20 4.89 4.34 4.40
CA VAL A 20 6.18 5.04 4.57
C VAL A 20 7.32 4.02 4.67
N GLY A 21 7.15 2.95 5.47
CA GLY A 21 8.16 1.90 5.61
C GLY A 21 8.46 1.19 4.29
N HIS A 22 7.41 0.78 3.56
CA HIS A 22 7.56 0.19 2.23
C HIS A 22 8.18 1.18 1.24
N GLY A 23 7.66 2.40 1.18
CA GLY A 23 8.16 3.42 0.29
C GLY A 23 9.64 3.73 0.51
N ALA A 24 10.09 3.76 1.77
CA ALA A 24 11.50 3.94 2.11
C ALA A 24 12.38 2.80 1.57
N PHE A 25 11.98 1.54 1.75
CA PHE A 25 12.73 0.40 1.19
C PHE A 25 12.72 0.39 -0.35
N ALA A 26 11.63 0.81 -0.97
CA ALA A 26 11.50 0.88 -2.42
C ALA A 26 12.39 2.00 -3.01
N VAL A 27 12.38 3.21 -2.43
CA VAL A 27 13.25 4.32 -2.84
C VAL A 27 14.73 3.97 -2.68
N GLN A 28 15.09 3.21 -1.65
CA GLN A 28 16.46 2.71 -1.46
C GLN A 28 16.87 1.59 -2.42
N GLY A 29 15.96 1.13 -3.29
CA GLY A 29 16.26 0.10 -4.27
C GLY A 29 16.50 -1.27 -3.64
N LYS A 30 15.68 -1.67 -2.65
CA LYS A 30 15.81 -2.97 -1.97
C LYS A 30 16.00 -4.10 -2.99
N LYS A 31 17.18 -4.71 -3.01
CA LYS A 31 17.63 -5.67 -4.03
C LYS A 31 16.63 -6.81 -4.29
N GLN A 32 16.03 -7.33 -3.22
CA GLN A 32 15.00 -8.37 -3.29
C GLN A 32 13.80 -7.92 -4.16
N TRP A 33 13.32 -6.70 -3.97
CA TRP A 33 12.15 -6.17 -4.68
C TRP A 33 12.48 -5.76 -6.12
N VAL A 34 13.71 -5.29 -6.36
CA VAL A 34 14.23 -5.14 -7.73
C VAL A 34 14.19 -6.48 -8.44
N GLY A 35 14.69 -7.55 -7.81
CA GLY A 35 14.65 -8.91 -8.35
C GLY A 35 13.23 -9.39 -8.67
N TRP A 36 12.25 -9.11 -7.81
CA TRP A 36 10.85 -9.42 -8.10
C TRP A 36 10.35 -8.69 -9.36
N ILE A 37 10.63 -7.40 -9.50
CA ILE A 37 10.24 -6.63 -10.70
C ILE A 37 10.88 -7.22 -11.96
N GLN A 38 12.16 -7.57 -11.91
CA GLN A 38 12.85 -8.22 -13.03
C GLN A 38 12.16 -9.54 -13.42
N GLN A 39 11.80 -10.37 -12.43
CA GLN A 39 11.13 -11.65 -12.65
C GLN A 39 9.76 -11.50 -13.33
N PHE A 40 8.96 -10.51 -12.94
CA PHE A 40 7.62 -10.31 -13.52
C PHE A 40 7.62 -9.55 -14.86
N THR A 41 8.59 -8.66 -15.07
CA THR A 41 8.56 -7.75 -16.23
C THR A 41 9.58 -8.10 -17.32
N GLY A 42 10.61 -8.89 -17.00
CA GLY A 42 11.76 -9.11 -17.88
C GLY A 42 12.70 -7.89 -17.98
N ALA A 43 12.48 -6.86 -17.18
CA ALA A 43 13.32 -5.66 -17.16
C ALA A 43 14.75 -5.97 -16.68
N ASP A 44 15.72 -5.19 -17.17
CA ASP A 44 17.05 -5.17 -16.59
C ASP A 44 17.05 -4.54 -15.19
N ALA A 45 18.17 -4.66 -14.47
CA ALA A 45 18.29 -4.17 -13.11
C ALA A 45 18.14 -2.64 -13.01
N ALA A 46 18.56 -1.89 -14.03
CA ALA A 46 18.49 -0.43 -14.02
C ALA A 46 17.03 0.03 -14.13
N LEU A 47 16.29 -0.50 -15.11
CA LEU A 47 14.87 -0.21 -15.30
C LEU A 47 14.04 -0.71 -14.11
N ALA A 48 14.29 -1.92 -13.61
CA ALA A 48 13.59 -2.44 -12.44
C ALA A 48 13.80 -1.58 -11.18
N THR A 49 15.02 -1.06 -11.00
CA THR A 49 15.32 -0.13 -9.89
C THR A 49 14.59 1.21 -10.06
N GLN A 50 14.51 1.75 -11.29
CA GLN A 50 13.75 2.97 -11.56
C GLN A 50 12.25 2.78 -11.31
N LEU A 51 11.68 1.65 -11.75
CA LEU A 51 10.28 1.32 -11.50
C LEU A 51 10.01 1.17 -10.00
N LEU A 52 10.90 0.51 -9.26
CA LEU A 52 10.78 0.38 -7.81
C LEU A 52 10.84 1.74 -7.10
N TRP A 53 11.73 2.62 -7.56
CA TRP A 53 11.83 3.97 -7.02
C TRP A 53 10.53 4.76 -7.20
N LEU A 54 9.90 4.69 -8.39
CA LEU A 54 8.61 5.33 -8.66
C LEU A 54 7.49 4.79 -7.75
N VAL A 55 7.45 3.47 -7.54
CA VAL A 55 6.55 2.84 -6.56
C VAL A 55 6.80 3.43 -5.17
N GLY A 56 8.06 3.54 -4.75
CA GLY A 56 8.38 4.06 -3.42
C GLY A 56 7.98 5.51 -3.21
N VAL A 57 8.14 6.35 -4.22
CA VAL A 57 7.64 7.74 -4.19
C VAL A 57 6.12 7.78 -4.10
N ALA A 58 5.42 6.94 -4.86
CA ALA A 58 3.96 6.84 -4.81
C ALA A 58 3.47 6.39 -3.42
N ASP A 59 4.12 5.39 -2.81
CA ASP A 59 3.76 4.90 -1.47
C ASP A 59 3.91 5.99 -0.40
N ILE A 60 5.01 6.75 -0.41
CA ILE A 60 5.22 7.87 0.51
C ILE A 60 4.18 8.98 0.27
N ALA A 61 3.90 9.31 -0.99
CA ALA A 61 2.92 10.32 -1.33
C ALA A 61 1.51 9.95 -0.85
N PHE A 62 1.10 8.69 -1.02
CA PHE A 62 -0.19 8.19 -0.54
C PHE A 62 -0.26 8.10 0.99
N ALA A 63 0.83 7.73 1.66
CA ALA A 63 0.90 7.76 3.10
C ALA A 63 0.68 9.17 3.67
N ILE A 64 1.36 10.18 3.11
CA ILE A 64 1.17 11.59 3.49
C ILE A 64 -0.26 12.02 3.19
N LEU A 65 -0.77 11.69 2.00
CA LEU A 65 -2.13 12.04 1.60
C LEU A 65 -3.15 11.47 2.58
N VAL A 66 -3.07 10.20 2.98
CA VAL A 66 -4.00 9.60 3.94
C VAL A 66 -3.97 10.29 5.30
N LEU A 67 -2.82 10.79 5.76
CA LEU A 67 -2.71 11.57 7.00
C LEU A 67 -3.34 12.96 6.89
N LEU A 68 -3.28 13.60 5.72
CA LEU A 68 -3.93 14.89 5.48
C LEU A 68 -5.44 14.71 5.24
N ARG A 69 -5.79 13.87 4.28
CA ARG A 69 -7.15 13.57 3.84
C ARG A 69 -7.24 12.11 3.31
N PRO A 70 -8.05 11.24 3.92
CA PRO A 70 -8.15 9.84 3.52
C PRO A 70 -9.04 9.70 2.28
N VAL A 71 -8.53 10.10 1.12
CA VAL A 71 -9.25 10.03 -0.17
C VAL A 71 -9.60 8.58 -0.49
N ARG A 72 -10.89 8.26 -0.63
CA ARG A 72 -11.37 6.87 -0.77
C ARG A 72 -10.69 6.09 -1.89
N LEU A 73 -10.48 6.72 -3.06
CA LEU A 73 -9.83 6.07 -4.20
C LEU A 73 -8.37 5.68 -3.87
N VAL A 74 -7.66 6.55 -3.15
CA VAL A 74 -6.29 6.29 -2.72
C VAL A 74 -6.25 5.20 -1.66
N VAL A 75 -7.17 5.23 -0.68
CA VAL A 75 -7.26 4.18 0.34
C VAL A 75 -7.62 2.82 -0.29
N LEU A 76 -8.49 2.81 -1.30
CA LEU A 76 -8.79 1.60 -2.08
C LEU A 76 -7.55 1.10 -2.83
N TRP A 77 -6.83 2.00 -3.50
CA TRP A 77 -5.56 1.66 -4.15
C TRP A 77 -4.58 1.06 -3.14
N MET A 78 -4.42 1.65 -1.96
CA MET A 78 -3.54 1.14 -0.91
C MET A 78 -3.95 -0.26 -0.44
N ALA A 79 -5.25 -0.56 -0.34
CA ALA A 79 -5.70 -1.91 -0.02
C ALA A 79 -5.36 -2.91 -1.14
N VAL A 80 -5.62 -2.56 -2.40
CA VAL A 80 -5.31 -3.43 -3.55
C VAL A 80 -3.80 -3.62 -3.70
N TRP A 81 -3.02 -2.56 -3.55
CA TRP A 81 -1.57 -2.56 -3.68
C TRP A 81 -0.87 -3.29 -2.53
N GLY A 82 -1.31 -3.06 -1.28
CA GLY A 82 -0.84 -3.82 -0.12
C GLY A 82 -1.11 -5.31 -0.26
N PHE A 83 -2.27 -5.68 -0.83
CA PHE A 83 -2.61 -7.07 -1.09
C PHE A 83 -1.72 -7.66 -2.19
N TRP A 84 -1.56 -6.95 -3.30
CA TRP A 84 -0.72 -7.37 -4.41
C TRP A 84 0.74 -7.60 -3.98
N THR A 85 1.33 -6.63 -3.28
CA THR A 85 2.72 -6.73 -2.81
C THR A 85 2.90 -7.84 -1.77
N ALA A 86 1.90 -8.12 -0.94
CA ALA A 86 1.90 -9.30 -0.06
C ALA A 86 1.82 -10.61 -0.86
N LEU A 87 0.92 -10.68 -1.86
CA LEU A 87 0.69 -11.85 -2.70
C LEU A 87 1.88 -12.18 -3.61
N VAL A 88 2.65 -11.18 -4.03
CA VAL A 88 3.86 -11.38 -4.86
C VAL A 88 4.83 -12.38 -4.23
N ARG A 89 4.95 -12.41 -2.90
CA ARG A 89 5.90 -13.25 -2.16
C ARG A 89 5.78 -14.74 -2.51
N PRO A 90 4.63 -15.41 -2.29
CA PRO A 90 4.49 -16.80 -2.72
C PRO A 90 4.62 -16.98 -4.25
N LEU A 91 4.27 -15.97 -5.06
CA LEU A 91 4.39 -16.06 -6.52
C LEU A 91 5.85 -16.04 -7.01
N VAL A 92 6.77 -15.45 -6.25
CA VAL A 92 8.22 -15.46 -6.54
C VAL A 92 8.97 -16.57 -5.80
N GLY A 93 8.24 -17.46 -5.11
CA GLY A 93 8.81 -18.62 -4.40
C GLY A 93 9.19 -18.37 -2.94
N GLU A 94 8.77 -17.24 -2.34
CA GLU A 94 8.90 -17.02 -0.90
C GLU A 94 7.85 -17.80 -0.10
N PRO A 95 8.08 -18.06 1.21
CA PRO A 95 7.13 -18.77 2.03
C PRO A 95 5.72 -18.16 2.01
N VAL A 96 4.68 -19.00 1.90
CA VAL A 96 3.28 -18.54 1.98
C VAL A 96 2.99 -17.81 3.29
N TRP A 97 3.71 -18.13 4.37
CA TRP A 97 3.60 -17.43 5.65
C TRP A 97 3.99 -15.95 5.57
N ASP A 98 4.87 -15.56 4.65
CA ASP A 98 5.20 -14.16 4.43
C ASP A 98 4.02 -13.38 3.83
N PHE A 99 3.14 -14.05 3.08
CA PHE A 99 1.85 -13.47 2.69
C PHE A 99 0.92 -13.40 3.90
N VAL A 100 0.78 -14.48 4.68
CA VAL A 100 -0.10 -14.58 5.86
C VAL A 100 0.17 -13.53 6.93
N GLU A 101 1.44 -13.36 7.29
CA GLU A 101 1.88 -12.37 8.27
C GLU A 101 1.50 -10.93 7.87
N ARG A 102 1.35 -10.67 6.57
CA ARG A 102 1.12 -9.33 6.00
C ARG A 102 -0.35 -9.02 5.73
N TRP A 103 -1.28 -9.75 6.35
CA TRP A 103 -2.71 -9.42 6.25
C TRP A 103 -3.03 -8.00 6.71
N ALA A 104 -2.28 -7.47 7.69
CA ALA A 104 -2.44 -6.10 8.16
C ALA A 104 -2.15 -5.07 7.04
N ASN A 105 -1.28 -5.40 6.08
CA ASN A 105 -0.84 -4.50 5.01
C ASN A 105 -1.98 -4.02 4.10
N TRP A 106 -3.00 -4.86 3.93
CA TRP A 106 -4.17 -4.55 3.11
C TRP A 106 -5.46 -4.55 3.91
N GLY A 107 -5.50 -5.26 5.03
CA GLY A 107 -6.61 -5.26 5.97
C GLY A 107 -6.80 -3.90 6.64
N ALA A 108 -5.72 -3.21 7.02
CA ALA A 108 -5.80 -1.88 7.62
C ALA A 108 -6.39 -0.82 6.66
N PRO A 109 -5.89 -0.64 5.43
CA PRO A 109 -6.51 0.31 4.49
C PRO A 109 -7.92 -0.13 4.07
N LEU A 110 -8.21 -1.43 3.96
CA LEU A 110 -9.57 -1.91 3.70
C LEU A 110 -10.53 -1.55 4.85
N ALA A 111 -10.12 -1.76 6.10
CA ALA A 111 -10.91 -1.35 7.26
C ALA A 111 -11.13 0.17 7.29
N LEU A 112 -10.11 0.96 6.96
CA LEU A 112 -10.23 2.40 6.83
C LEU A 112 -11.25 2.78 5.76
N LEU A 113 -11.20 2.16 4.58
CA LEU A 113 -12.15 2.39 3.49
C LEU A 113 -13.59 2.12 3.92
N LEU A 114 -13.83 1.02 4.65
CA LEU A 114 -15.15 0.68 5.16
C LEU A 114 -15.67 1.73 6.16
N LEU A 115 -14.79 2.27 7.01
CA LEU A 115 -15.15 3.35 7.94
C LEU A 115 -15.40 4.70 7.24
N LEU A 116 -14.82 4.94 6.06
CA LEU A 116 -15.12 6.12 5.24
C LEU A 116 -16.53 6.06 4.60
N GLY A 117 -17.15 4.88 4.62
CA GLY A 117 -18.50 4.65 4.12
C GLY A 117 -18.58 4.52 2.60
N ARG A 118 -19.71 3.97 2.12
CA ARG A 118 -19.96 3.76 0.69
C ARG A 118 -20.21 5.10 -0.03
N PRO A 119 -19.45 5.41 -1.09
CA PRO A 119 -19.68 6.62 -1.86
C PRO A 119 -21.03 6.55 -2.58
N ARG A 120 -21.76 7.67 -2.61
CA ARG A 120 -23.06 7.79 -3.27
C ARG A 120 -22.94 8.07 -4.77
N ASN A 121 -21.82 8.65 -5.18
CA ASN A 121 -21.51 9.00 -6.56
C ASN A 121 -19.99 8.97 -6.80
N TRP A 122 -19.57 9.11 -8.06
CA TRP A 122 -18.16 9.02 -8.43
C TRP A 122 -17.29 10.11 -7.78
N LYS A 123 -17.84 11.31 -7.51
CA LYS A 123 -17.07 12.43 -6.95
C LYS A 123 -16.63 12.16 -5.51
N GLU A 124 -17.43 11.40 -4.76
CA GLU A 124 -17.10 11.02 -3.38
C GLU A 124 -15.89 10.06 -3.29
N TRP A 125 -15.47 9.44 -4.39
CA TRP A 125 -14.21 8.69 -4.42
C TRP A 125 -12.97 9.59 -4.31
N LEU A 126 -13.10 10.85 -4.72
CA LEU A 126 -12.04 11.86 -4.67
C LEU A 126 -12.05 12.67 -3.36
N THR A 127 -12.94 12.33 -2.42
CA THR A 127 -13.08 13.03 -1.13
C THR A 127 -12.69 12.16 0.04
#